data_AF-A0A919M7R3-F1
#
_entry.id   AF-A0A919M7R3-F1
#
_cell.length_a   1.000
_cell.length_b   1.000
_cell.length_c   1.000
_cell.angle_alpha   90.00
_cell.angle_beta   90.00
_cell.angle_gamma   90.00
#
_symmetry.space_group_name_H-M   'P 1'
#
loop_
_entity.id
_entity.type
_entity.pdbx_description
1 polymer ?
#
loop_
_entity_poly.entity_id
_entity_poly.type
_entity_poly.pdbx_seq_one_letter_code
_entity_poly.pdbx_strand_id
1 'polypeptide(L)'
;MRTFRLTDTAFTALAAGRPSAATVGVLRRAQASRHLLELSEIRKLGGPVPEPIELFDPMAALHTAVTRTALRAGQTPPPPRRAATHHLSASHRGHTLRVRLEDTDPLRAELGLTPSGRLTTDEVAEWQRLLSSAWELLTTRHREAAEIMAATLRVLVPVEPDPGASGLSATSAVAFGAVAISTPGDPRSFAVGLLHECQHSLLNATFTLFDLVNPGGARVCSPWRDDPRPLSGLLHGAYAYQSVARFWHVESRRRIPRQRPGHAALPGLSPARQDSAAHLSAVGSTARTDGPVEVSGPDETGPHGPAAGSGGGLAPEAQSRDGGAAELRGRLAEFEFARWRGAVLSAADTLLSSAHLTAAGTRFVGAMRAEVAGLPVGSVHPRVARLAAGANAEHRARWRLRNLAVPAHTLAELVSAWRAGRPAPVPAESELRADSGRRLESSGRLRLVHEALNDRPAAAGLRPGDAAYLDGDGGTALVAYIEEVELGAPDLDCWAGISALSPQVALRERPEVVRAVWIKLIKSEKVGLTALAAWVGGSLMSS
;
A
#
# COMPACT_ATOMS: atom_id res chain seq x y z
N MET A 1 -17.58 8.98 37.00
CA MET A 1 -16.79 9.05 35.75
C MET A 1 -17.24 10.26 34.96
N ARG A 2 -16.32 11.06 34.42
CA ARG A 2 -16.67 12.20 33.56
C ARG A 2 -17.08 11.64 32.19
N THR A 3 -18.30 11.92 31.73
CA THR A 3 -18.74 11.49 30.40
C THR A 3 -18.05 12.35 29.35
N PHE A 4 -17.28 11.72 28.46
CA PHE A 4 -16.70 12.39 27.30
C PHE A 4 -17.76 12.47 26.20
N ARG A 5 -17.88 13.65 25.58
CA ARG A 5 -18.82 13.89 24.48
C ARG A 5 -18.11 14.64 23.37
N LEU A 6 -18.44 14.30 22.13
CA LEU A 6 -18.09 15.06 20.94
C LEU A 6 -19.38 15.59 20.32
N THR A 7 -19.34 16.81 19.77
CA THR A 7 -20.41 17.29 18.90
C THR A 7 -20.43 16.48 17.62
N ASP A 8 -21.56 16.46 16.89
CA ASP A 8 -21.62 15.77 15.60
C ASP A 8 -20.57 16.30 14.61
N THR A 9 -20.35 17.62 14.58
CA THR A 9 -19.30 18.23 13.76
C THR A 9 -17.91 17.74 14.16
N ALA A 10 -17.61 17.64 15.45
CA ALA A 10 -16.32 17.14 15.93
C ALA A 10 -16.12 15.65 15.63
N PHE A 11 -17.19 14.85 15.73
CA PHE A 11 -17.18 13.43 15.38
C PHE A 11 -16.96 13.22 13.88
N THR A 12 -17.65 13.98 13.02
CA THR A 12 -17.47 13.93 11.56
C THR A 12 -16.07 14.39 11.15
N ALA A 13 -15.54 15.47 11.75
CA ALA A 13 -14.18 15.93 11.47
C ALA A 13 -13.12 14.91 11.92
N LEU A 14 -13.32 14.26 13.08
CA LEU A 14 -12.49 13.14 13.51
C LEU A 14 -12.56 11.98 12.51
N ALA A 15 -13.76 11.58 12.08
CA ALA A 15 -13.95 10.51 11.09
C ALA A 15 -13.24 10.79 9.75
N ALA A 16 -13.23 12.05 9.32
CA ALA A 16 -12.49 12.53 8.16
C ALA A 16 -10.96 12.63 8.39
N GLY A 17 -10.44 12.18 9.53
CA GLY A 17 -9.01 12.25 9.87
C GLY A 17 -8.50 13.68 10.08
N ARG A 18 -9.40 14.63 10.41
CA ARG A 18 -9.13 16.06 10.59
C ARG A 18 -9.69 16.60 11.92
N PRO A 19 -9.41 15.96 13.07
CA PRO A 19 -9.89 16.47 14.35
C PRO A 19 -9.23 17.81 14.68
N SER A 20 -9.99 18.71 15.29
CA SER A 20 -9.43 19.93 15.88
C SER A 20 -8.55 19.60 17.09
N ALA A 21 -7.67 20.53 17.49
CA ALA A 21 -6.88 20.39 18.71
C ALA A 21 -7.74 20.17 19.97
N ALA A 22 -8.95 20.75 20.01
CA ALA A 22 -9.91 20.53 21.09
C ALA A 22 -10.41 19.07 21.12
N THR A 23 -10.73 18.49 19.95
CA THR A 23 -11.12 17.08 19.82
C THR A 23 -9.99 16.16 20.25
N VAL A 24 -8.74 16.41 19.81
CA VAL A 24 -7.57 15.64 20.26
C VAL A 24 -7.37 15.78 21.78
N GLY A 25 -7.61 16.95 22.34
CA GLY A 25 -7.61 17.17 23.79
C GLY A 25 -8.66 16.36 24.56
N VAL A 26 -9.85 16.16 23.98
CA VAL A 26 -10.88 15.25 24.55
C VAL A 26 -10.37 13.81 24.54
N LEU A 27 -9.85 13.33 23.40
CA LEU A 27 -9.29 11.97 23.28
C LEU A 27 -8.18 11.74 24.30
N ARG A 28 -7.26 12.69 24.45
CA ARG A 28 -6.16 12.59 25.42
C ARG A 28 -6.65 12.50 26.87
N ARG A 29 -7.65 13.30 27.25
CA ARG A 29 -8.24 13.22 28.60
C ARG A 29 -8.99 11.90 28.85
N ALA A 30 -9.60 11.34 27.80
CA ALA A 30 -10.19 10.01 27.88
C ALA A 30 -9.13 8.92 28.12
N GLN A 31 -8.00 8.98 27.41
CA GLN A 31 -6.87 8.08 27.65
C GLN A 31 -6.30 8.22 29.08
N ALA A 32 -6.13 9.45 29.57
CA ALA A 32 -5.68 9.67 30.95
C ALA A 32 -6.67 9.11 31.99
N SER A 33 -7.97 9.23 31.73
CA SER A 33 -9.00 8.64 32.61
C SER A 33 -8.95 7.11 32.60
N ARG A 34 -8.73 6.50 31.44
CA ARG A 34 -8.49 5.05 31.33
C ARG A 34 -7.23 4.64 32.10
N HIS A 35 -6.13 5.39 31.94
CA HIS A 35 -4.88 5.13 32.63
C HIS A 35 -5.07 5.17 34.16
N LEU A 36 -5.80 6.15 34.70
CA LEU A 36 -6.16 6.20 36.12
C LEU A 36 -6.98 4.98 36.58
N LEU A 37 -7.91 4.49 35.76
CA LEU A 37 -8.66 3.28 36.07
C LEU A 37 -7.73 2.06 36.12
N GLU A 38 -6.81 1.92 35.16
CA GLU A 38 -5.85 0.82 35.15
C GLU A 38 -4.90 0.87 36.36
N LEU A 39 -4.44 2.06 36.77
CA LEU A 39 -3.66 2.25 38.01
C LEU A 39 -4.47 1.89 39.27
N SER A 40 -5.76 2.26 39.31
CA SER A 40 -6.64 1.86 40.41
C SER A 40 -6.80 0.35 40.47
N GLU A 41 -6.84 -0.34 39.34
CA GLU A 41 -6.92 -1.80 39.30
C GLU A 41 -5.61 -2.45 39.78
N ILE A 42 -4.44 -1.93 39.40
CA ILE A 42 -3.15 -2.39 39.94
C ILE A 42 -3.12 -2.28 41.47
N ARG A 43 -3.56 -1.14 42.01
CA ARG A 43 -3.61 -0.92 43.46
C ARG A 43 -4.53 -1.93 44.16
N LYS A 44 -5.68 -2.27 43.58
CA LYS A 44 -6.59 -3.30 44.12
C LYS A 44 -5.97 -4.70 44.11
N LEU A 45 -5.11 -4.98 43.14
CA LEU A 45 -4.34 -6.23 43.05
C LEU A 45 -3.11 -6.25 43.96
N GLY A 46 -2.87 -5.22 44.79
CA GLY A 46 -1.70 -5.11 45.65
C GLY A 46 -0.40 -4.81 44.89
N GLY A 47 -0.48 -4.38 43.64
CA GLY A 47 0.67 -4.06 42.81
C GLY A 47 1.25 -2.66 43.05
N PRO A 48 2.48 -2.41 42.57
CA PRO A 48 3.14 -1.11 42.73
C PRO A 48 2.50 -0.05 41.82
N VAL A 49 2.22 1.13 42.39
CA VAL A 49 1.82 2.33 41.63
C VAL A 49 3.03 3.27 41.57
N PRO A 50 3.47 3.69 40.38
CA PRO A 50 4.65 4.56 40.24
C PRO A 50 4.37 5.97 40.76
N GLU A 51 5.38 6.58 41.40
CA GLU A 51 5.37 7.98 41.82
C GLU A 51 6.62 8.69 41.27
N PRO A 52 6.48 9.84 40.56
CA PRO A 52 5.23 10.53 40.25
C PRO A 52 4.42 9.84 39.14
N ILE A 53 3.08 9.99 39.17
CA ILE A 53 2.19 9.47 38.13
C ILE A 53 2.25 10.33 36.85
N GLU A 54 2.80 9.77 35.77
CA GLU A 54 2.86 10.41 34.45
C GLU A 54 1.64 10.07 33.58
N LEU A 55 0.48 10.68 33.89
CA LEU A 55 -0.81 10.30 33.27
C LEU A 55 -0.88 10.39 31.74
N PHE A 56 -0.15 11.33 31.15
CA PHE A 56 -0.17 11.60 29.72
C PHE A 56 1.02 11.01 28.97
N ASP A 57 1.92 10.31 29.66
CA ASP A 57 3.05 9.66 29.02
C ASP A 57 2.61 8.32 28.39
N PRO A 58 2.84 8.12 27.07
CA PRO A 58 2.42 6.90 26.39
C PRO A 58 3.07 5.62 26.94
N MET A 59 4.34 5.69 27.35
CA MET A 59 5.07 4.54 27.88
C MET A 59 4.66 4.24 29.33
N ALA A 60 4.28 5.27 30.11
CA ALA A 60 3.65 5.06 31.41
C ALA A 60 2.35 4.26 31.28
N ALA A 61 1.50 4.64 30.33
CA ALA A 61 0.24 3.92 30.08
C ALA A 61 0.49 2.46 29.63
N LEU A 62 1.48 2.23 28.76
CA LEU A 62 1.90 0.89 28.36
C LEU A 62 2.39 0.07 29.56
N HIS A 63 3.24 0.66 30.41
CA HIS A 63 3.78 -0.01 31.60
C HIS A 63 2.69 -0.39 32.59
N THR A 64 1.72 0.50 32.83
CA THR A 64 0.52 0.21 33.63
C THR A 64 -0.27 -0.95 33.03
N ALA A 65 -0.53 -0.93 31.72
CA ALA A 65 -1.31 -1.98 31.06
C ALA A 65 -0.63 -3.36 31.16
N VAL A 66 0.69 -3.43 30.93
CA VAL A 66 1.49 -4.67 31.03
C VAL A 66 1.56 -5.14 32.47
N THR A 67 1.83 -4.25 33.43
CA THR A 67 1.86 -4.57 34.87
C THR A 67 0.54 -5.16 35.34
N ARG A 68 -0.58 -4.51 34.99
CA ARG A 68 -1.93 -5.03 35.32
C ARG A 68 -2.16 -6.43 34.74
N THR A 69 -1.70 -6.67 33.52
CA THR A 69 -1.85 -7.97 32.86
C THR A 69 -1.03 -9.05 33.56
N ALA A 70 0.23 -8.76 33.90
CA ALA A 70 1.10 -9.66 34.66
C ALA A 70 0.50 -10.01 36.03
N LEU A 71 0.05 -9.01 36.79
CA LEU A 71 -0.57 -9.22 38.11
C LEU A 71 -1.82 -10.10 38.04
N ARG A 72 -2.68 -9.90 37.04
CA ARG A 72 -3.87 -10.75 36.84
C ARG A 72 -3.51 -12.19 36.49
N ALA A 73 -2.37 -12.40 35.84
CA ALA A 73 -1.85 -13.72 35.51
C ALA A 73 -1.01 -14.35 36.64
N GLY A 74 -0.85 -13.68 37.79
CA GLY A 74 0.04 -14.13 38.87
C GLY A 74 1.53 -14.09 38.49
N GLN A 75 1.90 -13.31 37.48
CA GLN A 75 3.26 -13.15 36.98
C GLN A 75 3.95 -11.94 37.61
N THR A 76 5.27 -11.96 37.63
CA THR A 76 6.07 -10.83 38.10
C THR A 76 5.85 -9.60 37.20
N PRO A 77 5.59 -8.40 37.78
CA PRO A 77 5.54 -7.16 37.02
C PRO A 77 6.80 -6.90 36.19
N PRO A 78 6.70 -6.15 35.09
CA PRO A 78 7.86 -5.74 34.32
C PRO A 78 8.79 -4.85 35.16
N PRO A 79 10.09 -4.80 34.82
CA PRO A 79 11.04 -3.90 35.49
C PRO A 79 10.59 -2.44 35.37
N PRO A 80 10.99 -1.56 36.31
CA PRO A 80 10.61 -0.16 36.29
C PRO A 80 11.09 0.54 35.01
N ARG A 81 10.34 1.56 34.60
CA ARG A 81 10.67 2.38 33.43
C ARG A 81 12.05 2.98 33.57
N ARG A 82 12.75 3.06 32.44
CA ARG A 82 14.03 3.79 32.34
C ARG A 82 13.74 5.22 31.92
N ALA A 83 14.49 6.17 32.47
CA ALA A 83 14.41 7.55 32.03
C ALA A 83 14.92 7.64 30.58
N ALA A 84 14.13 8.27 29.71
CA ALA A 84 14.58 8.49 28.34
C ALA A 84 15.77 9.44 28.31
N THR A 85 16.67 9.16 27.39
CA THR A 85 17.93 9.89 27.22
C THR A 85 17.85 10.97 26.15
N HIS A 86 16.87 10.91 25.25
CA HIS A 86 16.85 11.74 24.04
C HIS A 86 15.52 12.47 23.83
N HIS A 87 15.63 13.74 23.46
CA HIS A 87 14.50 14.58 23.08
C HIS A 87 14.81 15.24 21.74
N LEU A 88 13.87 15.13 20.81
CA LEU A 88 13.94 15.78 19.51
C LEU A 88 12.97 16.95 19.47
N SER A 89 13.36 18.02 18.80
CA SER A 89 12.53 19.21 18.62
C SER A 89 12.69 19.78 17.23
N ALA A 90 11.58 20.07 16.57
CA ALA A 90 11.55 20.72 15.26
C ALA A 90 10.60 21.92 15.31
N SER A 91 11.04 23.07 14.80
CA SER A 91 10.22 24.29 14.72
C SER A 91 10.33 24.90 13.33
N HIS A 92 9.18 25.19 12.71
CA HIS A 92 9.11 25.82 11.40
C HIS A 92 7.77 26.56 11.25
N ARG A 93 7.77 27.76 10.66
CA ARG A 93 6.58 28.61 10.45
C ARG A 93 5.68 28.79 11.69
N GLY A 94 6.31 28.95 12.86
CA GLY A 94 5.60 29.15 14.14
C GLY A 94 4.96 27.89 14.74
N HIS A 95 5.18 26.72 14.15
CA HIS A 95 4.72 25.43 14.67
C HIS A 95 5.89 24.64 15.22
N THR A 96 5.72 24.03 16.40
CA THR A 96 6.76 23.24 17.08
C THR A 96 6.26 21.84 17.38
N LEU A 97 7.07 20.84 17.05
CA LEU A 97 6.92 19.45 17.46
C LEU A 97 8.05 19.10 18.43
N ARG A 98 7.70 18.51 19.58
CA ARG A 98 8.66 17.96 20.55
C ARG A 98 8.29 16.51 20.82
N VAL A 99 9.26 15.62 20.70
CA VAL A 99 9.08 14.18 20.88
C VAL A 99 10.22 13.60 21.68
N ARG A 100 9.90 12.62 22.52
CA ARG A 100 10.88 11.77 23.22
C ARG A 100 11.32 10.66 22.26
N LEU A 101 12.62 10.49 22.08
CA LEU A 101 13.17 9.36 21.31
C LEU A 101 13.55 8.27 22.33
N GLU A 102 12.80 7.18 22.31
CA GLU A 102 12.83 6.14 23.34
C GLU A 102 13.52 4.88 22.79
N ASP A 103 14.77 4.68 23.21
CA ASP A 103 15.64 3.56 22.86
C ASP A 103 16.06 2.72 24.09
N THR A 104 15.52 3.01 25.27
CA THR A 104 16.00 2.44 26.55
C THR A 104 14.99 1.56 27.25
N ASP A 105 13.69 1.87 27.14
CA ASP A 105 12.63 1.18 27.87
C ASP A 105 12.49 -0.27 27.37
N PRO A 106 12.48 -1.28 28.27
CA PRO A 106 12.34 -2.68 27.88
C PRO A 106 10.97 -2.99 27.26
N LEU A 107 9.92 -2.24 27.59
CA LEU A 107 8.58 -2.46 27.06
C LEU A 107 8.37 -1.91 25.64
N ARG A 108 9.41 -1.34 25.01
CA ARG A 108 9.37 -0.97 23.58
C ARG A 108 8.95 -2.16 22.70
N ALA A 109 9.35 -3.38 23.07
CA ALA A 109 9.01 -4.60 22.33
C ALA A 109 7.49 -4.89 22.31
N GLU A 110 6.75 -4.41 23.32
CA GLU A 110 5.29 -4.56 23.42
C GLU A 110 4.53 -3.65 22.45
N LEU A 111 5.22 -2.79 21.69
CA LEU A 111 4.63 -2.02 20.59
C LEU A 111 4.46 -2.85 19.31
N GLY A 112 4.87 -4.12 19.32
CA GLY A 112 4.59 -5.08 18.24
C GLY A 112 5.64 -5.12 17.12
N LEU A 113 6.79 -4.48 17.32
CA LEU A 113 7.94 -4.50 16.43
C LEU A 113 9.23 -4.70 17.24
N THR A 114 10.25 -5.30 16.63
CA THR A 114 11.56 -5.51 17.28
C THR A 114 12.26 -4.16 17.48
N PRO A 115 12.45 -3.70 18.73
CA PRO A 115 13.07 -2.41 18.99
C PRO A 115 14.55 -2.43 18.61
N SER A 116 15.09 -1.30 18.17
CA SER A 116 16.54 -1.19 17.96
C SER A 116 17.32 -1.29 19.28
N GLY A 117 18.61 -1.54 19.19
CA GLY A 117 19.57 -1.28 20.27
C GLY A 117 19.61 0.20 20.68
N ARG A 118 20.42 0.50 21.71
CA ARG A 118 20.70 1.88 22.12
C ARG A 118 21.32 2.67 20.97
N LEU A 119 20.85 3.88 20.77
CA LEU A 119 21.33 4.76 19.72
C LEU A 119 22.64 5.43 20.12
N THR A 120 23.51 5.58 19.14
CA THR A 120 24.70 6.44 19.20
C THR A 120 24.31 7.91 19.04
N THR A 121 25.21 8.82 19.42
CA THR A 121 25.01 10.27 19.24
C THR A 121 24.74 10.64 17.78
N ASP A 122 25.43 9.99 16.84
CA ASP A 122 25.29 10.25 15.40
C ASP A 122 23.93 9.77 14.88
N GLU A 123 23.44 8.62 15.33
CA GLU A 123 22.10 8.14 15.00
C GLU A 123 21.02 9.09 15.55
N VAL A 124 21.16 9.58 16.78
CA VAL A 124 20.22 10.57 17.36
C VAL A 124 20.24 11.87 16.55
N ALA A 125 21.41 12.34 16.10
CA ALA A 125 21.53 13.51 15.24
C ALA A 125 20.84 13.31 13.88
N GLU A 126 20.93 12.12 13.31
CA GLU A 126 20.24 11.77 12.07
C GLU A 126 18.71 11.76 12.24
N TRP A 127 18.20 11.17 13.33
CA TRP A 127 16.78 11.26 13.69
C TRP A 127 16.30 12.70 13.83
N GLN A 128 17.08 13.56 14.47
CA GLN A 128 16.77 14.99 14.60
C GLN A 128 16.72 15.68 13.23
N ARG A 129 17.68 15.39 12.34
CA ARG A 129 17.75 15.97 10.99
C ARG A 129 16.54 15.55 10.13
N LEU A 130 16.20 14.26 10.16
CA LEU A 130 15.03 13.71 9.47
C LEU A 130 13.74 14.33 10.02
N LEU A 131 13.59 14.45 11.34
CA LEU A 131 12.42 15.06 11.98
C LEU A 131 12.27 16.53 11.57
N SER A 132 13.35 17.31 11.62
CA SER A 132 13.34 18.72 11.21
C SER A 132 12.90 18.89 9.75
N SER A 133 13.44 18.06 8.86
CA SER A 133 13.13 18.10 7.43
C SER A 133 11.68 17.67 7.13
N ALA A 134 11.20 16.62 7.80
CA ALA A 134 9.82 16.17 7.70
C ALA A 134 8.85 17.22 8.26
N TRP A 135 9.21 17.88 9.36
CA TRP A 135 8.41 18.92 9.99
C TRP A 135 8.29 20.18 9.13
N GLU A 136 9.39 20.62 8.50
CA GLU A 136 9.37 21.71 7.51
C GLU A 136 8.42 21.39 6.35
N LEU A 137 8.49 20.16 5.83
CA LEU A 137 7.62 19.67 4.77
C LEU A 137 6.14 19.72 5.18
N LEU A 138 5.81 19.21 6.37
CA LEU A 138 4.45 19.16 6.90
C LEU A 138 3.91 20.56 7.20
N THR A 139 4.66 21.41 7.88
CA THR A 139 4.20 22.77 8.23
C THR A 139 4.07 23.69 7.01
N THR A 140 4.87 23.45 5.96
CA THR A 140 4.80 24.24 4.71
C THR A 140 3.62 23.83 3.83
N ARG A 141 3.36 22.52 3.67
CA ARG A 141 2.39 22.00 2.69
C ARG A 141 1.15 21.33 3.29
N HIS A 142 1.25 20.83 4.52
CA HIS A 142 0.25 19.98 5.18
C HIS A 142 -0.07 20.50 6.58
N ARG A 143 -0.27 21.82 6.71
CA ARG A 143 -0.35 22.52 8.01
C ARG A 143 -1.33 21.89 8.99
N GLU A 144 -2.54 21.56 8.54
CA GLU A 144 -3.56 20.90 9.37
C GLU A 144 -3.06 19.56 9.93
N ALA A 145 -2.35 18.79 9.11
CA ALA A 145 -1.78 17.52 9.50
C ALA A 145 -0.60 17.69 10.50
N ALA A 146 0.20 18.76 10.34
CA ALA A 146 1.23 19.13 11.30
C ALA A 146 0.62 19.50 12.66
N GLU A 147 -0.45 20.30 12.68
CA GLU A 147 -1.15 20.69 13.91
C GLU A 147 -1.72 19.47 14.67
N ILE A 148 -2.34 18.53 13.94
CA ILE A 148 -2.81 17.26 14.50
C ILE A 148 -1.65 16.43 15.06
N MET A 149 -0.53 16.36 14.34
CA MET A 149 0.66 15.62 14.77
C MET A 149 1.27 16.21 16.05
N ALA A 150 1.45 17.54 16.13
CA ALA A 150 1.91 18.20 17.37
C ALA A 150 0.94 17.99 18.54
N ALA A 151 -0.37 17.89 18.28
CA ALA A 151 -1.38 17.56 19.27
C ALA A 151 -1.42 16.07 19.64
N THR A 152 -0.74 15.17 18.93
CA THR A 152 -0.88 13.71 19.14
C THR A 152 0.45 13.06 19.54
N LEU A 153 1.48 13.23 18.71
CA LEU A 153 2.75 12.53 18.83
C LEU A 153 3.55 12.99 20.04
N ARG A 154 4.03 12.05 20.85
CA ARG A 154 4.80 12.32 22.08
C ARG A 154 6.08 11.49 22.16
N VAL A 155 6.04 10.24 21.69
CA VAL A 155 7.16 9.30 21.77
C VAL A 155 7.42 8.67 20.41
N LEU A 156 8.67 8.64 19.99
CA LEU A 156 9.17 7.84 18.89
C LEU A 156 9.99 6.69 19.45
N VAL A 157 9.68 5.48 19.00
CA VAL A 157 10.41 4.25 19.36
C VAL A 157 11.11 3.72 18.10
N PRO A 158 12.44 3.84 18.01
CA PRO A 158 13.19 3.26 16.90
C PRO A 158 13.09 1.74 16.91
N VAL A 159 12.85 1.16 15.73
CA VAL A 159 12.79 -0.30 15.54
C VAL A 159 13.79 -0.75 14.48
N GLU A 160 14.14 -2.03 14.52
CA GLU A 160 14.98 -2.64 13.50
C GLU A 160 14.32 -2.54 12.12
N PRO A 161 15.07 -2.13 11.08
CA PRO A 161 14.56 -2.16 9.73
C PRO A 161 14.40 -3.62 9.27
N ASP A 162 13.37 -3.86 8.45
CA ASP A 162 13.23 -5.13 7.71
C ASP A 162 13.74 -4.91 6.28
N PRO A 163 14.81 -5.60 5.85
CA PRO A 163 15.35 -5.47 4.49
C PRO A 163 14.32 -5.72 3.37
N GLY A 164 13.24 -6.47 3.66
CA GLY A 164 12.16 -6.77 2.72
C GLY A 164 11.02 -5.74 2.68
N ALA A 165 11.02 -4.73 3.57
CA ALA A 165 9.95 -3.73 3.67
C ALA A 165 10.50 -2.30 3.51
N SER A 166 9.81 -1.44 2.75
CA SER A 166 10.21 -0.03 2.55
C SER A 166 9.87 0.89 3.73
N GLY A 167 10.10 0.40 4.96
CA GLY A 167 9.77 1.07 6.22
C GLY A 167 8.73 0.27 7.02
N LEU A 168 9.03 0.05 8.31
CA LEU A 168 8.12 -0.58 9.26
C LEU A 168 7.65 0.45 10.28
N SER A 169 6.35 0.42 10.57
CA SER A 169 5.79 1.20 11.66
C SER A 169 4.63 0.46 12.34
N ALA A 170 4.43 0.77 13.62
CA ALA A 170 3.35 0.26 14.42
C ALA A 170 2.96 1.25 15.51
N THR A 171 1.68 1.23 15.86
CA THR A 171 1.10 1.98 16.97
C THR A 171 0.39 1.03 17.91
N SER A 172 0.54 1.26 19.22
CA SER A 172 -0.19 0.50 20.25
C SER A 172 -1.50 1.19 20.63
N ALA A 173 -2.53 0.38 20.90
CA ALA A 173 -3.82 0.87 21.38
C ALA A 173 -3.80 1.36 22.83
N VAL A 174 -2.74 1.05 23.58
CA VAL A 174 -2.58 1.49 24.99
C VAL A 174 -1.61 2.66 25.15
N ALA A 175 -0.72 2.89 24.17
CA ALA A 175 0.30 3.94 24.21
C ALA A 175 -0.07 5.11 23.27
N PHE A 176 -1.14 5.84 23.60
CA PHE A 176 -1.65 6.93 22.75
C PHE A 176 -0.58 8.02 22.51
N GLY A 177 -0.16 8.18 21.25
CA GLY A 177 0.88 9.14 20.87
C GLY A 177 2.31 8.57 20.90
N ALA A 178 2.48 7.27 21.12
CA ALA A 178 3.72 6.55 20.83
C ALA A 178 3.67 5.96 19.42
N VAL A 179 4.76 6.11 18.68
CA VAL A 179 4.93 5.54 17.35
C VAL A 179 6.23 4.75 17.30
N ALA A 180 6.13 3.45 17.01
CA ALA A 180 7.28 2.63 16.70
C ALA A 180 7.54 2.71 15.19
N ILE A 181 8.76 3.06 14.78
CA ILE A 181 9.09 3.28 13.37
C ILE A 181 10.57 2.98 13.08
N SER A 182 10.85 2.27 11.99
CA SER A 182 12.22 2.02 11.53
C SER A 182 12.84 3.32 11.03
N THR A 183 14.16 3.45 11.07
CA THR A 183 14.84 4.64 10.52
C THR A 183 14.38 4.89 9.07
N PRO A 184 13.75 6.04 8.79
CA PRO A 184 13.14 6.29 7.48
C PRO A 184 14.22 6.63 6.46
N GLY A 185 14.06 6.16 5.22
CA GLY A 185 15.04 6.39 4.16
C GLY A 185 15.14 7.85 3.69
N ASP A 186 14.09 8.64 3.88
CA ASP A 186 14.05 10.06 3.53
C ASP A 186 12.98 10.85 4.33
N PRO A 187 13.06 12.20 4.37
CA PRO A 187 12.12 13.02 5.13
C PRO A 187 10.65 12.93 4.70
N ARG A 188 10.37 12.65 3.42
CA ARG A 188 9.00 12.51 2.90
C ARG A 188 8.39 11.20 3.37
N SER A 189 9.14 10.10 3.26
CA SER A 189 8.75 8.80 3.80
C SER A 189 8.54 8.88 5.31
N PHE A 190 9.38 9.63 6.03
CA PHE A 190 9.18 9.87 7.46
C PHE A 190 7.88 10.62 7.74
N ALA A 191 7.61 11.72 7.03
CA ALA A 191 6.37 12.48 7.18
C ALA A 191 5.12 11.62 6.95
N VAL A 192 5.13 10.79 5.89
CA VAL A 192 4.01 9.87 5.58
C VAL A 192 3.84 8.83 6.69
N GLY A 193 4.92 8.21 7.16
CA GLY A 193 4.89 7.23 8.25
C GLY A 193 4.34 7.83 9.56
N LEU A 194 4.82 9.01 9.96
CA LEU A 194 4.31 9.69 11.15
C LEU A 194 2.83 10.06 11.03
N LEU A 195 2.39 10.51 9.87
CA LEU A 195 0.97 10.79 9.61
C LEU A 195 0.12 9.54 9.75
N HIS A 196 0.56 8.43 9.13
CA HIS A 196 -0.13 7.14 9.18
C HIS A 196 -0.32 6.67 10.63
N GLU A 197 0.76 6.67 11.42
CA GLU A 197 0.74 6.17 12.79
C GLU A 197 -0.01 7.12 13.75
N CYS A 198 0.04 8.43 13.52
CA CYS A 198 -0.79 9.37 14.28
C CYS A 198 -2.29 9.09 14.07
N GLN A 199 -2.71 8.71 12.86
CA GLN A 199 -4.10 8.34 12.61
C GLN A 199 -4.48 7.04 13.31
N HIS A 200 -3.58 6.04 13.37
CA HIS A 200 -3.81 4.87 14.21
C HIS A 200 -3.99 5.24 15.69
N SER A 201 -3.16 6.13 16.24
CA SER A 201 -3.32 6.64 17.60
C SER A 201 -4.69 7.29 17.83
N LEU A 202 -5.14 8.16 16.91
CA LEU A 202 -6.44 8.82 16.99
C LEU A 202 -7.60 7.82 16.95
N LEU A 203 -7.54 6.83 16.06
CA LEU A 203 -8.59 5.82 15.96
C LEU A 203 -8.64 4.90 17.19
N ASN A 204 -7.47 4.48 17.70
CA ASN A 204 -7.39 3.71 18.94
C ASN A 204 -8.04 4.47 20.10
N ALA A 205 -7.78 5.78 20.21
CA ALA A 205 -8.45 6.59 21.23
C ALA A 205 -9.95 6.76 20.96
N THR A 206 -10.37 6.80 19.69
CA THR A 206 -11.79 6.86 19.32
C THR A 206 -12.54 5.60 19.77
N PHE A 207 -11.94 4.42 19.63
CA PHE A 207 -12.51 3.15 20.11
C PHE A 207 -12.73 3.10 21.62
N THR A 208 -12.06 3.97 22.40
CA THR A 208 -12.35 4.07 23.85
C THR A 208 -13.61 4.87 24.17
N LEU A 209 -14.15 5.60 23.19
CA LEU A 209 -15.34 6.43 23.34
C LEU A 209 -16.54 5.90 22.56
N PHE A 210 -16.31 5.19 21.45
CA PHE A 210 -17.36 4.72 20.55
C PHE A 210 -17.05 3.31 20.06
N ASP A 211 -18.04 2.42 20.20
CA ASP A 211 -18.04 1.15 19.48
C ASP A 211 -18.39 1.41 18.02
N LEU A 212 -17.42 1.27 17.11
CA LEU A 212 -17.64 1.50 15.68
C LEU A 212 -17.97 0.21 14.92
N VAL A 213 -17.51 -0.94 15.42
CA VAL A 213 -17.67 -2.24 14.78
C VAL A 213 -18.12 -3.23 15.84
N ASN A 214 -19.25 -3.90 15.62
CA ASN A 214 -19.72 -4.98 16.46
C ASN A 214 -18.75 -6.17 16.38
N PRO A 215 -18.57 -6.93 17.48
CA PRO A 215 -17.76 -8.14 17.44
C PRO A 215 -18.34 -9.16 16.44
N GLY A 216 -17.45 -10.01 15.93
CA GLY A 216 -17.80 -11.01 14.91
C GLY A 216 -17.65 -10.51 13.48
N GLY A 217 -18.21 -11.29 12.54
CA GLY A 217 -18.12 -11.06 11.10
C GLY A 217 -16.99 -11.82 10.41
N ALA A 218 -17.17 -12.03 9.12
CA ALA A 218 -16.17 -12.72 8.29
C ALA A 218 -14.89 -11.88 8.18
N ARG A 219 -13.76 -12.57 8.05
CA ARG A 219 -12.51 -11.90 7.67
C ARG A 219 -12.57 -11.52 6.19
N VAL A 220 -12.08 -10.34 5.88
CA VAL A 220 -12.20 -9.72 4.56
C VAL A 220 -10.83 -9.37 3.98
N CYS A 221 -10.82 -9.16 2.66
CA CYS A 221 -9.67 -8.64 1.94
C CYS A 221 -9.30 -7.23 2.42
N SER A 222 -7.99 -6.99 2.56
CA SER A 222 -7.44 -5.71 2.98
C SER A 222 -6.54 -5.15 1.87
N PRO A 223 -6.79 -3.95 1.32
CA PRO A 223 -6.01 -3.38 0.20
C PRO A 223 -4.52 -3.07 0.46
N TRP A 224 -3.99 -3.39 1.65
CA TRP A 224 -2.63 -3.06 2.11
C TRP A 224 -1.96 -4.21 2.86
N ARG A 225 -2.63 -5.37 2.98
CA ARG A 225 -2.12 -6.57 3.67
C ARG A 225 -2.56 -7.82 2.93
N ASP A 226 -1.69 -8.82 2.96
CA ASP A 226 -1.93 -10.09 2.27
C ASP A 226 -2.71 -11.09 3.12
N ASP A 227 -2.84 -10.88 4.43
CA ASP A 227 -3.63 -11.73 5.32
C ASP A 227 -5.11 -11.31 5.45
N PRO A 228 -6.04 -12.25 5.73
CA PRO A 228 -7.44 -11.93 5.98
C PRO A 228 -7.65 -11.16 7.29
N ARG A 229 -8.33 -10.01 7.20
CA ARG A 229 -8.47 -9.06 8.33
C ARG A 229 -9.89 -9.06 8.90
N PRO A 230 -10.07 -8.94 10.23
CA PRO A 230 -11.37 -8.58 10.77
C PRO A 230 -11.78 -7.17 10.29
N LEU A 231 -13.08 -6.86 10.31
CA LEU A 231 -13.61 -5.56 9.87
C LEU A 231 -13.01 -4.38 10.67
N SER A 232 -12.79 -4.55 11.98
CA SER A 232 -12.07 -3.56 12.79
C SER A 232 -10.66 -3.29 12.24
N GLY A 233 -9.95 -4.34 11.81
CA GLY A 233 -8.64 -4.22 11.18
C GLY A 233 -8.68 -3.55 9.79
N LEU A 234 -9.75 -3.75 9.02
CA LEU A 234 -9.97 -3.04 7.76
C LEU A 234 -10.23 -1.55 8.00
N LEU A 235 -11.05 -1.21 9.01
CA LEU A 235 -11.29 0.18 9.41
C LEU A 235 -10.01 0.88 9.86
N HIS A 236 -9.15 0.21 10.64
CA HIS A 236 -7.87 0.79 11.06
C HIS A 236 -7.01 1.24 9.88
N GLY A 237 -6.85 0.38 8.88
CA GLY A 237 -6.04 0.73 7.72
C GLY A 237 -6.70 1.78 6.84
N ALA A 238 -8.02 1.70 6.60
CA ALA A 238 -8.75 2.69 5.81
C ALA A 238 -8.62 4.10 6.43
N TYR A 239 -8.76 4.19 7.76
CA TYR A 239 -8.66 5.45 8.48
C TYR A 239 -7.25 6.04 8.46
N ALA A 240 -6.19 5.23 8.51
CA ALA A 240 -4.82 5.72 8.40
C ALA A 240 -4.47 6.15 6.95
N TYR A 241 -4.79 5.30 5.97
CA TYR A 241 -4.50 5.56 4.57
C TYR A 241 -5.33 6.70 3.97
N GLN A 242 -6.45 7.13 4.58
CA GLN A 242 -7.16 8.34 4.13
C GLN A 242 -6.26 9.59 4.19
N SER A 243 -5.43 9.70 5.24
CA SER A 243 -4.53 10.83 5.42
C SER A 243 -3.32 10.73 4.49
N VAL A 244 -2.89 9.51 4.19
CA VAL A 244 -1.86 9.23 3.18
C VAL A 244 -2.36 9.64 1.79
N ALA A 245 -3.60 9.27 1.42
CA ALA A 245 -4.21 9.71 0.16
C ALA A 245 -4.28 11.24 0.07
N ARG A 246 -4.69 11.94 1.15
CA ARG A 246 -4.69 13.41 1.19
C ARG A 246 -3.29 14.01 1.04
N PHE A 247 -2.28 13.43 1.70
CA PHE A 247 -0.91 13.88 1.56
C PHE A 247 -0.47 13.83 0.09
N TRP A 248 -0.63 12.69 -0.57
CA TRP A 248 -0.26 12.53 -1.96
C TRP A 248 -1.10 13.37 -2.92
N HIS A 249 -2.36 13.65 -2.56
CA HIS A 249 -3.19 14.59 -3.31
C HIS A 249 -2.59 16.00 -3.36
N VAL A 250 -2.09 16.50 -2.24
CA VAL A 250 -1.41 17.80 -2.17
C VAL A 250 -0.06 17.74 -2.91
N GLU A 251 0.70 16.64 -2.74
CA GLU A 251 2.00 16.48 -3.40
C GLU A 251 1.90 16.38 -4.93
N SER A 252 0.87 15.70 -5.45
CA SER A 252 0.66 15.51 -6.90
C SER A 252 0.28 16.80 -7.63
N ARG A 253 -0.32 17.76 -6.93
CA ARG A 253 -0.72 19.05 -7.51
C ARG A 253 0.40 20.06 -7.64
N ARG A 254 1.62 19.69 -7.26
CA ARG A 254 2.78 20.56 -7.43
C ARG A 254 3.04 20.71 -8.93
N ARG A 255 2.80 21.92 -9.45
CA ARG A 255 3.20 22.29 -10.79
C ARG A 255 4.71 22.08 -10.89
N ILE A 256 5.13 21.10 -11.69
CA ILE A 256 6.48 21.11 -12.26
C ILE A 256 6.55 22.41 -13.05
N PRO A 257 7.50 23.32 -12.76
CA PRO A 257 7.69 24.50 -13.58
C PRO A 257 7.91 24.03 -15.01
N ARG A 258 6.93 24.27 -15.89
CA ARG A 258 7.17 24.09 -17.33
C ARG A 258 8.29 25.04 -17.69
N GLN A 259 9.44 24.52 -18.11
CA GLN A 259 10.36 25.32 -18.89
C GLN A 259 9.53 25.88 -20.06
N ARG A 260 9.49 27.21 -20.20
CA ARG A 260 8.91 27.84 -21.38
C ARG A 260 9.62 27.22 -22.59
N PRO A 261 8.91 26.80 -23.65
CA PRO A 261 9.60 26.33 -24.85
C PRO A 261 10.39 27.52 -25.40
N GLY A 262 11.72 27.46 -25.26
CA GLY A 262 12.62 28.26 -26.06
C GLY A 262 12.39 27.85 -27.52
N HIS A 263 12.11 28.83 -28.37
CA HIS A 263 12.02 28.62 -29.81
C HIS A 263 13.38 28.13 -30.32
N ALA A 264 13.53 26.81 -30.50
CA ALA A 264 14.54 26.23 -31.35
C ALA A 264 13.84 25.21 -32.25
N ALA A 265 13.70 25.58 -33.52
CA ALA A 265 13.13 24.74 -34.56
C ALA A 265 13.97 23.47 -34.74
N LEU A 266 13.34 22.31 -34.69
CA LEU A 266 13.90 21.07 -35.25
C LEU A 266 13.60 21.04 -36.76
N PRO A 267 14.56 20.73 -37.64
CA PRO A 267 14.29 20.60 -39.06
C PRO A 267 13.65 19.24 -39.40
N GLY A 268 12.45 19.32 -39.98
CA GLY A 268 12.02 18.52 -41.13
C GLY A 268 11.87 17.01 -40.97
N LEU A 269 10.66 16.56 -40.62
CA LEU A 269 10.07 15.35 -41.20
C LEU A 269 8.63 15.67 -41.64
N SER A 270 8.39 15.58 -42.95
CA SER A 270 7.07 15.81 -43.57
C SER A 270 6.08 14.68 -43.25
N PRO A 271 4.76 14.95 -43.34
CA PRO A 271 3.73 14.02 -42.89
C PRO A 271 3.29 13.06 -44.01
N ALA A 272 3.34 11.75 -43.73
CA ALA A 272 2.68 10.74 -44.56
C ALA A 272 1.36 10.30 -43.90
N ARG A 273 0.29 10.84 -44.50
CA ARG A 273 -1.13 10.46 -44.60
C ARG A 273 -1.74 9.37 -43.69
N GLN A 274 -2.94 9.71 -43.23
CA GLN A 274 -4.02 8.87 -42.72
C GLN A 274 -4.63 7.98 -43.82
N ASP A 275 -5.46 7.02 -43.36
CA ASP A 275 -6.34 6.06 -44.08
C ASP A 275 -5.74 4.63 -44.12
N SER A 276 -6.39 3.53 -43.74
CA SER A 276 -7.80 3.20 -43.50
C SER A 276 -7.96 1.98 -42.58
N ALA A 277 -9.14 1.86 -41.99
CA ALA A 277 -9.68 0.65 -41.36
C ALA A 277 -10.28 -0.33 -42.40
N ALA A 278 -10.50 -1.58 -41.99
CA ALA A 278 -11.07 -2.74 -42.72
C ALA A 278 -10.11 -3.39 -43.74
N HIS A 279 -9.95 -4.71 -43.87
CA HIS A 279 -10.95 -5.78 -43.83
C HIS A 279 -10.23 -7.13 -43.59
N LEU A 280 -10.81 -8.02 -42.77
CA LEU A 280 -10.50 -9.46 -42.75
C LEU A 280 -11.27 -10.14 -43.88
N SER A 281 -10.58 -10.87 -44.77
CA SER A 281 -10.98 -12.19 -45.27
C SER A 281 -10.12 -12.70 -46.43
N ALA A 282 -9.82 -14.01 -46.35
CA ALA A 282 -9.89 -15.01 -47.41
C ALA A 282 -8.74 -15.16 -48.43
N VAL A 283 -8.20 -16.40 -48.42
CA VAL A 283 -7.75 -17.25 -49.56
C VAL A 283 -6.47 -16.76 -50.25
N GLY A 284 -5.42 -17.55 -50.49
CA GLY A 284 -5.24 -18.99 -50.58
C GLY A 284 -4.40 -19.27 -51.83
N SER A 285 -3.37 -20.10 -51.67
CA SER A 285 -2.77 -20.96 -52.72
C SER A 285 -2.04 -20.31 -53.92
N THR A 286 -0.73 -20.54 -54.04
CA THR A 286 -0.07 -21.39 -55.08
C THR A 286 1.33 -20.92 -55.51
N ALA A 287 2.19 -21.92 -55.74
CA ALA A 287 3.35 -22.03 -56.64
C ALA A 287 4.58 -21.13 -56.38
N ARG A 288 5.72 -21.69 -55.91
CA ARG A 288 6.78 -22.43 -56.65
C ARG A 288 7.47 -21.61 -57.75
N THR A 289 8.79 -21.43 -57.60
CA THR A 289 9.89 -22.01 -58.42
C THR A 289 11.19 -21.38 -57.90
N ASP A 290 12.04 -22.15 -57.23
CA ASP A 290 13.24 -22.81 -57.77
C ASP A 290 14.48 -21.92 -57.78
N GLY A 291 15.48 -22.37 -57.01
CA GLY A 291 16.80 -22.55 -57.59
C GLY A 291 17.93 -21.76 -56.94
N PRO A 292 19.10 -22.40 -56.71
CA PRO A 292 20.01 -22.08 -55.63
C PRO A 292 21.27 -21.34 -56.14
N VAL A 293 22.13 -20.84 -55.25
CA VAL A 293 23.58 -21.09 -55.29
C VAL A 293 24.15 -20.82 -53.90
N GLU A 294 25.05 -21.73 -53.57
CA GLU A 294 25.68 -22.04 -52.30
C GLU A 294 27.09 -21.40 -52.26
N VAL A 295 27.71 -21.46 -51.07
CA VAL A 295 29.16 -21.66 -50.83
C VAL A 295 30.05 -20.43 -50.52
N SER A 296 30.69 -20.59 -49.34
CA SER A 296 32.02 -20.14 -48.88
C SER A 296 32.16 -18.83 -48.12
N GLY A 297 32.43 -18.97 -46.81
CA GLY A 297 33.28 -18.05 -46.02
C GLY A 297 34.76 -18.34 -46.27
N PRO A 298 35.65 -18.25 -45.26
CA PRO A 298 35.64 -17.44 -44.04
C PRO A 298 36.97 -16.62 -43.93
N ASP A 299 37.27 -16.14 -42.71
CA ASP A 299 38.61 -15.75 -42.21
C ASP A 299 39.27 -14.50 -42.80
N GLU A 300 40.15 -13.79 -42.12
CA GLU A 300 40.54 -13.57 -40.72
C GLU A 300 41.51 -12.36 -40.81
N THR A 301 42.05 -11.92 -39.68
CA THR A 301 43.31 -11.18 -39.56
C THR A 301 43.28 -9.64 -39.67
N GLY A 302 43.32 -9.02 -38.49
CA GLY A 302 44.56 -8.33 -38.08
C GLY A 302 44.78 -6.88 -38.52
N PRO A 303 45.86 -6.24 -38.03
CA PRO A 303 45.71 -5.18 -37.03
C PRO A 303 46.43 -3.86 -37.41
N HIS A 304 46.43 -2.93 -36.44
CA HIS A 304 47.32 -1.78 -36.28
C HIS A 304 46.88 -0.42 -36.86
N GLY A 305 46.77 0.53 -35.94
CA GLY A 305 47.64 1.71 -36.00
C GLY A 305 46.96 3.07 -35.91
N PRO A 306 47.59 4.07 -35.27
CA PRO A 306 46.92 5.11 -34.51
C PRO A 306 46.95 6.49 -35.18
N ALA A 307 46.09 7.42 -34.78
CA ALA A 307 46.44 8.85 -34.74
C ALA A 307 45.37 9.68 -34.04
N ALA A 308 45.85 10.56 -33.18
CA ALA A 308 45.09 11.57 -32.46
C ALA A 308 44.48 12.63 -33.40
N GLY A 309 43.31 13.12 -33.01
CA GLY A 309 42.69 14.31 -33.57
C GLY A 309 41.85 14.98 -32.49
N SER A 310 42.47 15.89 -31.75
CA SER A 310 41.82 16.81 -30.83
C SER A 310 40.87 17.74 -31.59
N GLY A 311 39.57 17.59 -31.38
CA GLY A 311 38.53 18.51 -31.83
C GLY A 311 37.57 18.77 -30.67
N GLY A 312 37.54 20.01 -30.19
CA GLY A 312 36.66 20.44 -29.11
C GLY A 312 35.19 20.20 -29.45
N GLY A 313 34.54 19.39 -28.62
CA GLY A 313 33.09 19.20 -28.62
C GLY A 313 32.54 19.71 -27.30
N LEU A 314 31.72 20.75 -27.39
CA LEU A 314 30.92 21.33 -26.31
C LEU A 314 30.27 20.22 -25.48
N ALA A 315 30.48 20.26 -24.16
CA ALA A 315 29.76 19.42 -23.22
C ALA A 315 28.25 19.62 -23.39
N PRO A 316 27.42 18.54 -23.45
CA PRO A 316 25.99 18.69 -23.53
C PRO A 316 25.48 19.35 -22.24
N GLU A 317 24.69 20.40 -22.45
CA GLU A 317 24.10 21.26 -21.44
C GLU A 317 23.40 20.46 -20.33
N ALA A 318 23.76 20.77 -19.08
CA ALA A 318 23.21 20.17 -17.87
C ALA A 318 21.74 20.56 -17.56
N GLN A 319 20.94 20.96 -18.56
CA GLN A 319 19.61 21.57 -18.37
C GLN A 319 18.40 20.64 -18.59
N SER A 320 18.56 19.32 -18.76
CA SER A 320 17.43 18.40 -19.00
C SER A 320 17.16 17.34 -17.91
N ARG A 321 18.09 17.10 -16.97
CA ARG A 321 17.94 16.03 -15.96
C ARG A 321 17.03 16.41 -14.78
N ASP A 322 17.11 17.65 -14.30
CA ASP A 322 16.38 18.07 -13.08
C ASP A 322 14.88 18.28 -13.35
N GLY A 323 14.52 18.71 -14.57
CA GLY A 323 13.14 18.82 -15.03
C GLY A 323 12.45 17.45 -15.18
N GLY A 324 13.16 16.48 -15.77
CA GLY A 324 12.67 15.09 -15.90
C GLY A 324 12.49 14.41 -14.56
N ALA A 325 13.45 14.56 -13.64
CA ALA A 325 13.34 14.00 -12.29
C ALA A 325 12.20 14.66 -11.47
N ALA A 326 11.98 15.97 -11.63
CA ALA A 326 10.84 16.66 -11.00
C ALA A 326 9.49 16.19 -11.56
N GLU A 327 9.42 15.94 -12.87
CA GLU A 327 8.23 15.39 -13.52
C GLU A 327 7.92 13.97 -13.05
N LEU A 328 8.92 13.11 -12.97
CA LEU A 328 8.78 11.73 -12.48
C LEU A 328 8.39 11.70 -10.99
N ARG A 329 8.97 12.57 -10.15
CA ARG A 329 8.52 12.76 -8.74
C ARG A 329 7.06 13.21 -8.64
N GLY A 330 6.58 14.01 -9.59
CA GLY A 330 5.16 14.37 -9.73
C GLY A 330 4.28 13.17 -10.07
N ARG A 331 4.72 12.34 -11.03
CA ARG A 331 3.99 11.13 -11.45
C ARG A 331 3.93 10.06 -10.35
N LEU A 332 4.98 9.87 -9.56
CA LEU A 332 4.90 9.01 -8.37
C LEU A 332 3.87 9.53 -7.36
N ALA A 333 3.81 10.84 -7.14
CA ALA A 333 2.84 11.41 -6.22
C ALA A 333 1.40 11.23 -6.72
N GLU A 334 1.17 11.40 -8.02
CA GLU A 334 -0.10 11.09 -8.67
C GLU A 334 -0.47 9.61 -8.52
N PHE A 335 0.50 8.70 -8.68
CA PHE A 335 0.31 7.26 -8.55
C PHE A 335 -0.12 6.89 -7.13
N GLU A 336 0.63 7.33 -6.12
CA GLU A 336 0.31 7.06 -4.71
C GLU A 336 -1.05 7.64 -4.34
N PHE A 337 -1.38 8.86 -4.79
CA PHE A 337 -2.70 9.44 -4.59
C PHE A 337 -3.80 8.57 -5.18
N ALA A 338 -3.71 8.21 -6.46
CA ALA A 338 -4.73 7.44 -7.16
C ALA A 338 -4.90 6.05 -6.54
N ARG A 339 -3.78 5.39 -6.19
CA ARG A 339 -3.77 4.04 -5.61
C ARG A 339 -4.42 4.05 -4.22
N TRP A 340 -3.94 4.90 -3.32
CA TRP A 340 -4.48 4.98 -1.95
C TRP A 340 -5.93 5.46 -1.91
N ARG A 341 -6.31 6.41 -2.77
CA ARG A 341 -7.71 6.83 -2.90
C ARG A 341 -8.59 5.64 -3.29
N GLY A 342 -8.22 4.87 -4.31
CA GLY A 342 -8.97 3.68 -4.73
C GLY A 342 -9.04 2.60 -3.64
N ALA A 343 -7.92 2.34 -2.96
CA ALA A 343 -7.83 1.37 -1.87
C ALA A 343 -8.75 1.75 -0.69
N VAL A 344 -8.72 3.01 -0.24
CA VAL A 344 -9.55 3.48 0.88
C VAL A 344 -11.04 3.46 0.51
N LEU A 345 -11.41 3.86 -0.70
CA LEU A 345 -12.81 3.79 -1.15
C LEU A 345 -13.31 2.34 -1.19
N SER A 346 -12.53 1.41 -1.75
CA SER A 346 -12.88 -0.01 -1.78
C SER A 346 -13.00 -0.62 -0.38
N ALA A 347 -12.15 -0.21 0.56
CA ALA A 347 -12.24 -0.66 1.95
C ALA A 347 -13.48 -0.09 2.65
N ALA A 348 -13.78 1.19 2.43
CA ALA A 348 -14.98 1.83 2.96
C ALA A 348 -16.27 1.21 2.41
N ASP A 349 -16.32 0.89 1.11
CA ASP A 349 -17.47 0.21 0.49
C ASP A 349 -17.68 -1.18 1.10
N THR A 350 -16.60 -1.95 1.33
CA THR A 350 -16.65 -3.24 2.03
C THR A 350 -17.20 -3.09 3.45
N LEU A 351 -16.73 -2.08 4.20
CA LEU A 351 -17.19 -1.81 5.56
C LEU A 351 -18.67 -1.43 5.60
N LEU A 352 -19.11 -0.52 4.73
CA LEU A 352 -20.51 -0.04 4.66
C LEU A 352 -21.48 -1.11 4.18
N SER A 353 -21.02 -2.07 3.37
CA SER A 353 -21.82 -3.21 2.94
C SER A 353 -21.91 -4.30 4.01
N SER A 354 -21.14 -4.19 5.10
CA SER A 354 -21.16 -5.16 6.20
C SER A 354 -22.30 -4.86 7.18
N ALA A 355 -22.98 -5.90 7.67
CA ALA A 355 -23.99 -5.79 8.72
C ALA A 355 -23.40 -5.56 10.13
N HIS A 356 -22.07 -5.44 10.26
CA HIS A 356 -21.38 -5.40 11.55
C HIS A 356 -20.95 -3.98 11.97
N LEU A 357 -21.21 -2.94 11.19
CA LEU A 357 -21.02 -1.57 11.66
C LEU A 357 -22.12 -1.18 12.65
N THR A 358 -21.76 -0.48 13.72
CA THR A 358 -22.76 0.19 14.57
C THR A 358 -23.34 1.41 13.85
N ALA A 359 -24.36 2.05 14.43
CA ALA A 359 -24.86 3.33 13.91
C ALA A 359 -23.76 4.42 13.89
N ALA A 360 -22.94 4.47 14.95
CA ALA A 360 -21.79 5.37 15.01
C ALA A 360 -20.72 4.98 13.97
N GLY A 361 -20.45 3.69 13.81
CA GLY A 361 -19.54 3.15 12.80
C GLY A 361 -19.95 3.51 11.37
N THR A 362 -21.23 3.36 11.04
CA THR A 362 -21.78 3.68 9.72
C THR A 362 -21.59 5.17 9.40
N ARG A 363 -21.89 6.06 10.36
CA ARG A 363 -21.62 7.51 10.21
C ARG A 363 -20.14 7.82 10.06
N PHE A 364 -19.30 7.16 10.86
CA PHE A 364 -17.84 7.37 10.87
C PHE A 364 -17.23 6.94 9.53
N VAL A 365 -17.53 5.73 9.07
CA VAL A 365 -17.06 5.22 7.77
C VAL A 365 -17.63 6.04 6.62
N GLY A 366 -18.90 6.46 6.70
CA GLY A 366 -19.51 7.34 5.70
C GLY A 366 -18.79 8.68 5.55
N ALA A 367 -18.43 9.33 6.66
CA ALA A 367 -17.68 10.58 6.66
C ALA A 367 -16.24 10.39 6.12
N MET A 368 -15.54 9.33 6.55
CA MET A 368 -14.23 8.96 6.02
C MET A 368 -14.27 8.73 4.50
N ARG A 369 -15.27 8.01 4.02
CA ARG A 369 -15.48 7.76 2.58
C ARG A 369 -15.75 9.04 1.82
N ALA A 370 -16.65 9.89 2.32
CA ALA A 370 -17.02 11.15 1.70
C ALA A 370 -15.81 12.09 1.55
N GLU A 371 -14.96 12.17 2.58
CA GLU A 371 -13.71 12.93 2.55
C GLU A 371 -12.80 12.49 1.40
N VAL A 372 -12.52 11.18 1.29
CA VAL A 372 -11.63 10.65 0.25
C VAL A 372 -12.26 10.72 -1.14
N ALA A 373 -13.57 10.48 -1.24
CA ALA A 373 -14.31 10.61 -2.49
C ALA A 373 -14.25 12.05 -3.04
N GLY A 374 -14.30 13.04 -2.15
CA GLY A 374 -14.22 14.46 -2.46
C GLY A 374 -12.86 14.94 -2.98
N LEU A 375 -11.79 14.14 -2.84
CA LEU A 375 -10.48 14.47 -3.40
C LEU A 375 -10.50 14.31 -4.94
N PRO A 376 -10.29 15.39 -5.73
CA PRO A 376 -10.45 15.32 -7.19
C PRO A 376 -9.34 14.53 -7.88
N VAL A 377 -9.72 13.71 -8.86
CA VAL A 377 -8.78 12.89 -9.67
C VAL A 377 -8.39 13.57 -10.99
N GLY A 378 -9.06 14.66 -11.38
CA GLY A 378 -8.93 15.29 -12.71
C GLY A 378 -7.54 15.81 -13.10
N SER A 379 -6.54 15.72 -12.23
CA SER A 379 -5.15 16.06 -12.52
C SER A 379 -4.21 14.85 -12.68
N VAL A 380 -4.70 13.62 -12.54
CA VAL A 380 -3.85 12.41 -12.64
C VAL A 380 -3.68 12.02 -14.11
N HIS A 381 -2.42 11.84 -14.54
CA HIS A 381 -2.09 11.42 -15.89
C HIS A 381 -2.72 10.04 -16.23
N PRO A 382 -3.30 9.81 -17.43
CA PRO A 382 -4.00 8.56 -17.77
C PRO A 382 -3.16 7.29 -17.57
N ARG A 383 -1.87 7.33 -17.98
CA ARG A 383 -0.91 6.23 -17.71
C ARG A 383 -0.82 5.92 -16.22
N VAL A 384 -0.73 6.94 -15.37
CA VAL A 384 -0.60 6.80 -13.92
C VAL A 384 -1.89 6.27 -13.30
N ALA A 385 -3.04 6.77 -13.74
CA ALA A 385 -4.35 6.27 -13.30
C ALA A 385 -4.52 4.78 -13.61
N ARG A 386 -4.13 4.33 -14.81
CA ARG A 386 -4.13 2.91 -15.20
C ARG A 386 -3.24 2.07 -14.29
N LEU A 387 -2.00 2.49 -14.06
CA LEU A 387 -1.05 1.77 -13.22
C LEU A 387 -1.56 1.65 -11.77
N ALA A 388 -2.15 2.72 -11.22
CA ALA A 388 -2.72 2.73 -9.87
C ALA A 388 -3.94 1.82 -9.74
N ALA A 389 -4.84 1.82 -10.73
CA ALA A 389 -5.99 0.92 -10.78
C ALA A 389 -5.54 -0.54 -10.92
N GLY A 390 -4.57 -0.80 -11.80
CA GLY A 390 -3.99 -2.13 -12.00
C GLY A 390 -3.29 -2.67 -10.75
N ALA A 391 -2.56 -1.84 -9.99
CA ALA A 391 -1.96 -2.24 -8.71
C ALA A 391 -3.02 -2.68 -7.68
N ASN A 392 -4.13 -1.92 -7.56
CA ASN A 392 -5.22 -2.29 -6.66
C ASN A 392 -5.95 -3.58 -7.11
N ALA A 393 -6.14 -3.77 -8.42
CA ALA A 393 -6.75 -4.96 -9.00
C ALA A 393 -5.87 -6.21 -8.80
N GLU A 394 -4.57 -6.07 -9.07
CA GLU A 394 -3.57 -7.11 -8.84
C GLU A 394 -3.54 -7.52 -7.37
N HIS A 395 -3.46 -6.56 -6.44
CA HIS A 395 -3.47 -6.86 -5.01
C HIS A 395 -4.67 -7.70 -4.60
N ARG A 396 -5.88 -7.30 -5.05
CA ARG A 396 -7.10 -8.07 -4.83
C ARG A 396 -7.00 -9.48 -5.40
N ALA A 397 -6.53 -9.63 -6.64
CA ALA A 397 -6.39 -10.94 -7.27
C ALA A 397 -5.42 -11.85 -6.52
N ARG A 398 -4.24 -11.34 -6.14
CA ARG A 398 -3.24 -12.05 -5.32
C ARG A 398 -3.84 -12.48 -4.00
N TRP A 399 -4.54 -11.57 -3.31
CA TRP A 399 -5.18 -11.87 -2.05
C TRP A 399 -6.17 -13.03 -2.21
N ARG A 400 -7.02 -13.02 -3.25
CA ARG A 400 -7.99 -14.11 -3.50
C ARG A 400 -7.29 -15.44 -3.78
N LEU A 401 -6.35 -15.45 -4.72
CA LEU A 401 -5.58 -16.65 -5.10
C LEU A 401 -4.83 -17.28 -3.91
N ARG A 402 -4.37 -16.44 -2.98
CA ARG A 402 -3.62 -16.83 -1.79
C ARG A 402 -4.52 -17.27 -0.64
N ASN A 403 -5.63 -16.60 -0.40
CA ASN A 403 -6.41 -16.77 0.82
C ASN A 403 -7.70 -17.56 0.62
N LEU A 404 -8.15 -17.77 -0.61
CA LEU A 404 -9.36 -18.52 -0.92
C LEU A 404 -9.02 -19.90 -1.50
N ALA A 405 -9.80 -20.90 -1.11
CA ALA A 405 -9.82 -22.23 -1.68
C ALA A 405 -11.20 -22.55 -2.23
N VAL A 406 -11.24 -23.29 -3.34
CA VAL A 406 -12.47 -23.90 -3.83
C VAL A 406 -12.65 -25.22 -3.08
N PRO A 407 -13.81 -25.47 -2.44
CA PRO A 407 -14.06 -26.72 -1.73
C PRO A 407 -13.96 -27.91 -2.67
N ALA A 408 -13.50 -29.06 -2.17
CA ALA A 408 -13.24 -30.23 -3.01
C ALA A 408 -14.52 -30.71 -3.76
N HIS A 409 -15.67 -30.63 -3.10
CA HIS A 409 -16.97 -30.99 -3.68
C HIS A 409 -17.36 -30.02 -4.81
N THR A 410 -17.26 -28.71 -4.59
CA THR A 410 -17.52 -27.68 -5.60
C THR A 410 -16.58 -27.82 -6.80
N LEU A 411 -15.29 -28.08 -6.55
CA LEU A 411 -14.31 -28.28 -7.61
C LEU A 411 -14.62 -29.53 -8.45
N ALA A 412 -15.02 -30.64 -7.81
CA ALA A 412 -15.42 -31.86 -8.51
C ALA A 412 -16.65 -31.64 -9.39
N GLU A 413 -17.64 -30.88 -8.90
CA GLU A 413 -18.84 -30.51 -9.65
C GLU A 413 -18.50 -29.64 -10.86
N LEU A 414 -17.68 -28.60 -10.67
CA LEU A 414 -17.21 -27.73 -11.76
C LEU A 414 -16.50 -28.54 -12.86
N VAL A 415 -15.57 -29.43 -12.47
CA VAL A 415 -14.83 -30.27 -13.41
C VAL A 415 -15.76 -31.24 -14.15
N SER A 416 -16.73 -31.83 -13.44
CA SER A 416 -17.75 -32.69 -14.06
C SER A 416 -18.62 -31.93 -15.05
N ALA A 417 -19.08 -30.74 -14.69
CA ALA A 417 -19.90 -29.88 -15.55
C ALA A 417 -19.16 -29.46 -16.81
N TRP A 418 -17.90 -29.03 -16.69
CA TRP A 418 -17.03 -28.70 -17.83
C TRP A 418 -16.92 -29.87 -18.81
N ARG A 419 -16.55 -31.05 -18.33
CA ARG A 419 -16.38 -32.26 -19.17
C ARG A 419 -17.67 -32.70 -19.84
N ALA A 420 -18.82 -32.43 -19.21
CA ALA A 420 -20.12 -32.76 -19.76
C ALA A 420 -20.70 -31.64 -20.66
N GLY A 421 -19.97 -30.55 -20.91
CA GLY A 421 -20.47 -29.40 -21.67
C GLY A 421 -21.65 -28.67 -21.01
N ARG A 422 -21.84 -28.85 -19.69
CA ARG A 422 -22.91 -28.18 -18.93
C ARG A 422 -22.46 -26.79 -18.49
N PRO A 423 -23.38 -25.83 -18.27
CA PRO A 423 -23.05 -24.53 -17.67
C PRO A 423 -22.33 -24.69 -16.32
N ALA A 424 -21.46 -23.73 -15.98
CA ALA A 424 -20.81 -23.73 -14.68
C ALA A 424 -21.85 -23.56 -13.55
N PRO A 425 -21.83 -24.41 -12.50
CA PRO A 425 -22.67 -24.20 -11.32
C PRO A 425 -22.32 -22.85 -10.66
N VAL A 426 -23.33 -21.98 -10.52
CA VAL A 426 -23.19 -20.63 -9.94
C VAL A 426 -24.12 -20.43 -8.74
N PRO A 427 -23.67 -19.73 -7.67
CA PRO A 427 -22.28 -19.29 -7.46
C PRO A 427 -21.42 -20.49 -7.03
N ALA A 428 -20.29 -20.73 -7.69
CA ALA A 428 -19.30 -21.65 -7.12
C ALA A 428 -18.90 -21.12 -5.74
N GLU A 429 -18.75 -21.94 -4.71
CA GLU A 429 -18.37 -21.43 -3.39
C GLU A 429 -16.84 -21.26 -3.28
N SER A 430 -16.40 -20.40 -2.38
CA SER A 430 -14.98 -20.25 -2.04
C SER A 430 -14.86 -19.97 -0.55
N GLU A 431 -13.94 -20.66 0.08
CA GLU A 431 -13.73 -20.63 1.53
C GLU A 431 -12.39 -19.98 1.85
N LEU A 432 -12.32 -19.27 2.98
CA LEU A 432 -11.03 -18.82 3.51
C LEU A 432 -10.18 -20.05 3.89
N ARG A 433 -8.94 -20.06 3.42
CA ARG A 433 -7.94 -21.04 3.88
C ARG A 433 -7.69 -20.86 5.38
N ALA A 434 -7.59 -21.97 6.10
CA ALA A 434 -7.25 -21.96 7.52
C ALA A 434 -5.83 -21.39 7.70
N ASP A 435 -5.76 -20.29 8.47
CA ASP A 435 -4.58 -19.59 8.98
C ASP A 435 -3.43 -19.26 7.99
N SER A 436 -3.06 -17.99 7.93
CA SER A 436 -1.90 -17.52 7.15
C SER A 436 -0.95 -16.65 7.96
N GLY A 437 -1.15 -16.43 9.25
CA GLY A 437 -0.38 -15.45 10.02
C GLY A 437 -0.42 -14.03 9.43
N ARG A 438 0.35 -13.11 10.02
CA ARG A 438 0.52 -11.73 9.51
C ARG A 438 1.37 -11.73 8.24
N ARG A 439 0.92 -11.08 7.16
CA ARG A 439 1.69 -10.92 5.92
C ARG A 439 1.54 -9.51 5.34
N LEU A 440 2.67 -8.91 4.99
CA LEU A 440 2.70 -7.62 4.29
C LEU A 440 2.47 -7.82 2.79
N GLU A 441 2.03 -6.77 2.11
CA GLU A 441 1.94 -6.75 0.65
C GLU A 441 3.33 -6.94 0.05
N SER A 442 3.46 -7.91 -0.85
CA SER A 442 4.67 -8.14 -1.62
C SER A 442 4.30 -8.33 -3.07
N SER A 443 4.54 -7.33 -3.93
CA SER A 443 4.31 -7.40 -5.37
C SER A 443 5.54 -6.98 -6.16
N GLY A 444 6.02 -7.88 -7.03
CA GLY A 444 7.12 -7.60 -7.96
C GLY A 444 6.73 -6.50 -8.94
N ARG A 445 5.50 -6.54 -9.46
CA ARG A 445 4.99 -5.53 -10.40
C ARG A 445 4.81 -4.16 -9.74
N LEU A 446 4.31 -4.08 -8.51
CA LEU A 446 4.22 -2.82 -7.77
C LEU A 446 5.61 -2.19 -7.59
N ARG A 447 6.62 -2.99 -7.26
CA ARG A 447 8.03 -2.54 -7.22
C ARG A 447 8.48 -1.99 -8.57
N LEU A 448 8.22 -2.70 -9.66
CA LEU A 448 8.57 -2.25 -11.02
C LEU A 448 7.86 -0.93 -11.39
N VAL A 449 6.60 -0.74 -10.98
CA VAL A 449 5.88 0.52 -11.17
C VAL A 449 6.54 1.65 -10.40
N HIS A 450 6.92 1.43 -9.14
CA HIS A 450 7.66 2.44 -8.37
C HIS A 450 9.02 2.76 -8.99
N GLU A 451 9.74 1.77 -9.51
CA GLU A 451 11.03 1.99 -10.20
C GLU A 451 10.84 2.82 -11.46
N ALA A 452 9.87 2.46 -12.31
CA ALA A 452 9.55 3.18 -13.54
C ALA A 452 9.11 4.64 -13.31
N LEU A 453 8.45 4.92 -12.18
CA LEU A 453 8.02 6.28 -11.80
C LEU A 453 9.09 7.07 -11.03
N ASN A 454 10.20 6.44 -10.63
CA ASN A 454 11.31 7.07 -9.90
C ASN A 454 12.60 7.23 -10.74
N ASP A 455 12.53 7.03 -12.06
CA ASP A 455 13.72 7.07 -12.95
C ASP A 455 14.81 6.06 -12.57
N ARG A 456 14.42 4.93 -11.96
CA ARG A 456 15.37 3.84 -11.69
C ARG A 456 15.43 2.93 -12.92
N PRO A 457 16.62 2.45 -13.32
CA PRO A 457 16.73 1.52 -14.44
C PRO A 457 15.88 0.30 -14.15
N ALA A 458 15.07 -0.11 -15.13
CA ALA A 458 14.33 -1.36 -15.04
C ALA A 458 15.31 -2.50 -14.75
N ALA A 459 14.97 -3.35 -13.78
CA ALA A 459 15.82 -4.48 -13.42
C ALA A 459 16.19 -5.33 -14.66
N ALA A 460 17.41 -5.85 -14.73
CA ALA A 460 17.72 -6.83 -15.78
C ALA A 460 16.80 -8.06 -15.64
N GLY A 461 16.27 -8.57 -16.76
CA GLY A 461 15.41 -9.75 -16.76
C GLY A 461 13.94 -9.50 -16.43
N LEU A 462 13.36 -8.36 -16.81
CA LEU A 462 11.91 -8.15 -16.74
C LEU A 462 11.15 -9.26 -17.50
N ARG A 463 10.11 -9.81 -16.87
CA ARG A 463 9.15 -10.68 -17.53
C ARG A 463 8.51 -9.94 -18.72
N PRO A 464 8.34 -10.56 -19.90
CA PRO A 464 7.73 -9.92 -21.07
C PRO A 464 6.36 -9.28 -20.78
N GLY A 465 5.51 -9.97 -20.01
CA GLY A 465 4.21 -9.44 -19.60
C GLY A 465 4.31 -8.17 -18.74
N ASP A 466 5.27 -8.10 -17.82
CA ASP A 466 5.48 -6.92 -16.96
C ASP A 466 6.04 -5.73 -17.77
N ALA A 467 6.92 -5.98 -18.74
CA ALA A 467 7.40 -4.94 -19.66
C ALA A 467 6.24 -4.32 -20.46
N ALA A 468 5.42 -5.15 -21.12
CA ALA A 468 4.25 -4.69 -21.88
C ALA A 468 3.22 -3.96 -20.98
N TYR A 469 3.01 -4.44 -19.75
CA TYR A 469 2.13 -3.77 -18.78
C TYR A 469 2.59 -2.34 -18.45
N LEU A 470 3.90 -2.15 -18.22
CA LEU A 470 4.47 -0.84 -17.91
C LEU A 470 4.36 0.13 -19.10
N ASP A 471 4.56 -0.36 -20.32
CA ASP A 471 4.41 0.40 -21.56
C ASP A 471 2.94 0.74 -21.85
N GLY A 472 2.02 -0.03 -21.29
CA GLY A 472 0.58 0.18 -21.43
C GLY A 472 -0.08 -0.63 -22.53
N ASP A 473 0.65 -1.60 -23.08
CA ASP A 473 0.10 -2.60 -23.97
C ASP A 473 -0.48 -3.75 -23.14
N GLY A 474 -1.70 -3.54 -22.65
CA GLY A 474 -2.42 -4.54 -21.87
C GLY A 474 -2.77 -5.81 -22.65
N GLY A 475 -2.86 -5.73 -23.99
CA GLY A 475 -3.13 -6.87 -24.86
C GLY A 475 -1.94 -7.81 -24.91
N THR A 476 -0.77 -7.28 -25.27
CA THR A 476 0.49 -8.04 -25.28
C THR A 476 0.84 -8.56 -23.89
N ALA A 477 0.62 -7.74 -22.85
CA ALA A 477 0.85 -8.18 -21.47
C ALA A 477 -0.03 -9.39 -21.09
N LEU A 478 -1.33 -9.34 -21.40
CA LEU A 478 -2.26 -10.43 -21.11
C LEU A 478 -1.88 -11.71 -21.85
N VAL A 479 -1.53 -11.62 -23.14
CA VAL A 479 -1.08 -12.79 -23.93
C VAL A 479 0.16 -13.41 -23.31
N ALA A 480 1.19 -12.60 -23.00
CA ALA A 480 2.42 -13.09 -22.40
C ALA A 480 2.21 -13.79 -21.05
N TYR A 481 1.32 -13.26 -20.19
CA TYR A 481 1.00 -13.93 -18.93
C TYR A 481 0.24 -15.25 -19.13
N ILE A 482 -0.67 -15.32 -20.11
CA ILE A 482 -1.41 -16.56 -20.42
C ILE A 482 -0.44 -17.62 -20.94
N GLU A 483 0.42 -17.27 -21.90
CA GLU A 483 1.43 -18.18 -22.45
C GLU A 483 2.34 -18.74 -21.34
N GLU A 484 2.81 -17.91 -20.41
CA GLU A 484 3.65 -18.36 -19.30
C GLU A 484 2.90 -19.33 -18.35
N VAL A 485 1.61 -19.09 -18.09
CA VAL A 485 0.76 -20.01 -17.31
C VAL A 485 0.52 -21.33 -18.04
N GLU A 486 0.32 -21.30 -19.36
CA GLU A 486 0.10 -22.48 -20.20
C GLU A 486 1.37 -23.32 -20.38
N LEU A 487 2.56 -22.69 -20.37
CA LEU A 487 3.87 -23.36 -20.44
C LEU A 487 4.31 -24.01 -19.12
N GLY A 488 3.54 -23.89 -18.04
CA GLY A 488 3.76 -24.65 -16.81
C GLY A 488 4.54 -23.94 -15.70
N ALA A 489 4.68 -22.60 -15.76
CA ALA A 489 5.30 -21.80 -14.69
C ALA A 489 4.32 -20.84 -13.97
N PRO A 490 3.22 -21.32 -13.35
CA PRO A 490 2.16 -20.44 -12.84
C PRO A 490 2.45 -19.90 -11.43
N ASP A 491 3.36 -18.93 -11.32
CA ASP A 491 3.46 -18.13 -10.10
C ASP A 491 2.21 -17.27 -9.88
N LEU A 492 2.05 -16.74 -8.66
CA LEU A 492 0.90 -15.89 -8.32
C LEU A 492 0.88 -14.57 -9.08
N ASP A 493 2.04 -14.08 -9.52
CA ASP A 493 2.20 -12.77 -10.15
C ASP A 493 1.69 -12.80 -11.60
N CYS A 494 1.90 -13.91 -12.32
CA CYS A 494 1.30 -14.20 -13.62
C CYS A 494 -0.23 -14.25 -13.52
N TRP A 495 -0.78 -15.06 -12.62
CA TRP A 495 -2.23 -15.14 -12.42
C TRP A 495 -2.84 -13.80 -12.03
N ALA A 496 -2.15 -13.02 -11.19
CA ALA A 496 -2.61 -11.69 -10.83
C ALA A 496 -2.52 -10.70 -12.00
N GLY A 497 -1.54 -10.83 -12.89
CA GLY A 497 -1.44 -10.07 -14.14
C GLY A 497 -2.60 -10.36 -15.09
N ILE A 498 -2.90 -11.65 -15.31
CA ILE A 498 -4.09 -12.08 -16.06
C ILE A 498 -5.35 -11.49 -15.42
N SER A 499 -5.50 -11.61 -14.11
CA SER A 499 -6.68 -11.13 -13.39
C SER A 499 -6.85 -9.61 -13.47
N ALA A 500 -5.75 -8.85 -13.50
CA ALA A 500 -5.79 -7.39 -13.59
C ALA A 500 -6.17 -6.89 -14.99
N LEU A 501 -5.85 -7.65 -16.04
CA LEU A 501 -6.00 -7.23 -17.45
C LEU A 501 -7.12 -7.95 -18.21
N SER A 502 -7.58 -9.10 -17.71
CA SER A 502 -8.49 -9.97 -18.46
C SER A 502 -9.83 -9.29 -18.71
N PRO A 503 -10.40 -9.41 -19.93
CA PRO A 503 -11.77 -8.98 -20.22
C PRO A 503 -12.81 -9.89 -19.58
N GLN A 504 -12.44 -11.10 -19.14
CA GLN A 504 -13.35 -12.06 -18.52
C GLN A 504 -13.61 -11.71 -17.05
N VAL A 505 -14.88 -11.50 -16.69
CA VAL A 505 -15.31 -11.16 -15.32
C VAL A 505 -14.86 -12.25 -14.33
N ALA A 506 -14.94 -13.52 -14.70
CA ALA A 506 -14.53 -14.63 -13.83
C ALA A 506 -13.05 -14.56 -13.42
N LEU A 507 -12.16 -14.14 -14.32
CA LEU A 507 -10.73 -13.97 -13.99
C LEU A 507 -10.50 -12.73 -13.11
N ARG A 508 -11.32 -11.69 -13.21
CA ARG A 508 -11.19 -10.49 -12.36
C ARG A 508 -11.74 -10.70 -10.96
N GLU A 509 -12.93 -11.28 -10.86
CA GLU A 509 -13.67 -11.39 -9.60
C GLU A 509 -13.44 -12.71 -8.88
N ARG A 510 -13.10 -13.79 -9.61
CA ARG A 510 -13.00 -15.16 -9.08
C ARG A 510 -11.79 -15.93 -9.62
N PRO A 511 -10.58 -15.34 -9.65
CA PRO A 511 -9.41 -16.01 -10.21
C PRO A 511 -9.05 -17.31 -9.49
N GLU A 512 -9.38 -17.45 -8.21
CA GLU A 512 -9.19 -18.68 -7.43
C GLU A 512 -10.00 -19.86 -7.99
N VAL A 513 -11.21 -19.61 -8.51
CA VAL A 513 -12.07 -20.64 -9.09
C VAL A 513 -11.53 -21.08 -10.43
N VAL A 514 -11.26 -20.12 -11.31
CA VAL A 514 -10.72 -20.40 -12.64
C VAL A 514 -9.39 -21.14 -12.53
N ARG A 515 -8.49 -20.69 -11.65
CA ARG A 515 -7.20 -21.35 -11.40
C ARG A 515 -7.36 -22.76 -10.84
N ALA A 516 -8.27 -22.99 -9.89
CA ALA A 516 -8.47 -24.32 -9.31
C ALA A 516 -8.95 -25.33 -10.35
N VAL A 517 -9.91 -24.93 -11.20
CA VAL A 517 -10.41 -25.78 -12.29
C VAL A 517 -9.32 -26.00 -13.34
N TRP A 518 -8.62 -24.93 -13.74
CA TRP A 518 -7.51 -25.00 -14.69
C TRP A 518 -6.44 -26.00 -14.27
N ILE A 519 -5.92 -25.88 -13.04
CA ILE A 519 -4.89 -26.79 -12.50
C ILE A 519 -5.36 -28.25 -12.51
N LYS A 520 -6.66 -28.48 -12.29
CA LYS A 520 -7.23 -29.83 -12.27
C LYS A 520 -7.35 -30.43 -13.68
N LEU A 521 -7.61 -29.61 -14.71
CA LEU A 521 -7.84 -30.07 -16.08
C LEU A 521 -6.55 -30.14 -16.92
N ILE A 522 -5.64 -29.17 -16.78
CA ILE A 522 -4.49 -28.99 -17.69
C ILE A 522 -3.52 -30.20 -17.70
N LYS A 523 -3.55 -31.02 -16.65
CA LYS A 523 -2.73 -32.25 -16.55
C LYS A 523 -3.22 -33.38 -17.46
N SER A 524 -4.50 -33.39 -17.83
CA SER A 524 -5.13 -34.49 -18.56
C SER A 524 -5.78 -34.06 -19.87
N GLU A 525 -5.97 -32.76 -20.10
CA GLU A 525 -6.78 -32.23 -21.17
C GLU A 525 -6.14 -30.95 -21.74
N LYS A 526 -6.23 -30.76 -23.06
CA LYS A 526 -5.90 -29.49 -23.69
C LYS A 526 -7.06 -28.52 -23.46
N VAL A 527 -6.92 -27.63 -22.50
CA VAL A 527 -7.91 -26.60 -22.17
C VAL A 527 -7.31 -25.25 -22.49
N GLY A 528 -8.10 -24.34 -23.09
CA GLY A 528 -7.69 -22.95 -23.29
C GLY A 528 -8.17 -22.07 -22.14
N LEU A 529 -7.29 -21.29 -21.52
CA LEU A 529 -7.62 -20.58 -20.27
C LEU A 529 -8.75 -19.55 -20.47
N THR A 530 -8.75 -18.87 -21.61
CA THR A 530 -9.79 -17.88 -21.96
C THR A 530 -11.17 -18.52 -22.10
N ALA A 531 -11.24 -19.72 -22.71
CA ALA A 531 -12.50 -20.45 -22.88
C ALA A 531 -13.04 -20.94 -21.54
N LEU A 532 -12.16 -21.46 -20.68
CA LEU A 532 -12.51 -21.88 -19.32
C LEU A 532 -13.04 -20.70 -18.50
N ALA A 533 -12.36 -19.55 -18.57
CA ALA A 533 -12.78 -18.35 -17.86
C ALA A 533 -14.16 -17.83 -18.33
N ALA A 534 -14.42 -17.85 -19.64
CA ALA A 534 -15.72 -17.49 -20.19
C ALA A 534 -16.84 -18.40 -19.66
N TRP A 535 -16.57 -19.72 -19.64
CA TRP A 535 -17.50 -20.71 -19.11
C TRP A 535 -17.79 -20.53 -17.60
N VAL A 536 -16.76 -20.33 -16.77
CA VAL A 536 -16.94 -20.02 -15.33
C VAL A 536 -17.74 -18.72 -15.16
N GLY A 537 -17.58 -17.76 -16.05
CA GLY A 537 -18.33 -16.50 -16.07
C GLY A 537 -19.79 -16.61 -16.54
N GLY A 538 -20.26 -17.81 -16.91
CA GLY A 538 -21.62 -18.04 -17.40
C GLY A 538 -21.81 -17.71 -18.88
N SER A 539 -20.74 -17.42 -19.62
CA SER A 539 -20.81 -17.34 -21.09
C SER A 539 -20.78 -18.75 -21.65
N LEU A 540 -21.86 -19.17 -22.31
CA LEU A 540 -21.92 -20.48 -22.96
C LEU A 540 -20.78 -20.61 -23.98
N MET A 541 -20.13 -21.78 -24.00
CA MET A 541 -19.18 -22.13 -25.06
C MET A 541 -19.97 -22.19 -26.37
N SER A 542 -19.77 -21.21 -27.26
CA SER A 542 -20.26 -21.35 -28.63
C SER A 542 -19.48 -22.49 -29.27
N SER A 543 -20.20 -23.52 -29.68
CA SER A 543 -19.68 -24.80 -30.20
C SER A 543 -18.91 -24.63 -31.51
#